data_AF-A0AA36H3I8-F1
#
_entry.id   AF-A0AA36H3I8-F1
#
_cell.length_a   1.000
_cell.length_b   1.000
_cell.length_c   1.000
_cell.angle_alpha   90.00
_cell.angle_beta   90.00
_cell.angle_gamma   90.00
#
_symmetry.space_group_name_H-M   'P 1'
#
loop_
_entity.id
_entity.type
_entity.pdbx_description
1 polymer ?
#
loop_
_entity_poly.entity_id
_entity_poly.type
_entity_poly.pdbx_seq_one_letter_code
_entity_poly.pdbx_strand_id
1 'polypeptide(L)'
;MLQALIRKMRAMVKGLGFSDVALGSSAYLNYLYHEYQMAYKDGLTFLEIVDAFERVTLIYDYITLNNATARKEHARRHKVPMKKVQALYYPPSNRFDIGMFKLQFPVISHKLPSYFNYGRIGFTMGHEMMHAYDIKCMAFHLIY
;
A
#
# COMPACT_ATOMS: atom_id res chain seq x y z
N MET A 1 -3.08 -8.15 28.08
CA MET A 1 -3.28 -6.96 27.20
C MET A 1 -1.96 -6.42 26.63
N LEU A 2 -1.00 -5.96 27.44
CA LEU A 2 0.26 -5.37 26.96
C LEU A 2 1.06 -6.24 25.98
N GLN A 3 1.19 -7.54 26.26
CA GLN A 3 1.91 -8.46 25.36
C GLN A 3 1.28 -8.55 23.97
N ALA A 4 -0.05 -8.50 23.87
CA ALA A 4 -0.75 -8.52 22.58
C ALA A 4 -0.49 -7.25 21.76
N LEU A 5 -0.46 -6.09 22.43
CA LEU A 5 -0.12 -4.80 21.79
C LEU A 5 1.32 -4.80 21.25
N ILE A 6 2.26 -5.35 22.03
CA ILE A 6 3.66 -5.51 21.60
C ILE A 6 3.77 -6.49 20.43
N ARG A 7 3.03 -7.61 20.45
CA ARG A 7 2.98 -8.55 19.30
C ARG A 7 2.45 -7.85 18.05
N LYS A 8 1.37 -7.08 18.16
CA LYS A 8 0.82 -6.30 17.04
C LYS A 8 1.83 -5.29 16.50
N MET A 9 2.57 -4.59 17.37
CA MET A 9 3.63 -3.67 16.93
C MET A 9 4.75 -4.42 16.17
N ARG A 10 5.22 -5.54 16.73
CA ARG A 10 6.32 -6.33 16.15
C ARG A 10 5.94 -6.97 14.82
N ALA A 11 4.68 -7.36 14.67
CA ALA A 11 4.13 -7.92 13.44
C ALA A 11 3.77 -6.85 12.39
N MET A 12 3.94 -5.55 12.70
CA MET A 12 3.55 -4.48 11.80
C MET A 12 4.43 -4.44 10.56
N VAL A 13 3.80 -4.53 9.38
CA VAL A 13 4.50 -4.45 8.10
C VAL A 13 4.73 -2.98 7.75
N LYS A 14 5.90 -2.66 7.20
CA LYS A 14 6.31 -1.29 6.85
C LYS A 14 6.55 -1.24 5.35
N GLY A 15 5.77 -0.45 4.61
CA GLY A 15 6.05 -0.13 3.21
C GLY A 15 6.61 1.27 3.08
N LEU A 16 7.74 1.40 2.39
CA LEU A 16 8.37 2.69 2.14
C LEU A 16 8.59 2.84 0.63
N GLY A 17 8.11 3.94 0.07
CA GLY A 17 8.26 4.24 -1.35
C GLY A 17 7.24 3.52 -2.22
N PHE A 18 7.60 2.32 -2.66
CA PHE A 18 6.81 1.46 -3.54
C PHE A 18 7.13 -0.01 -3.24
N SER A 19 6.43 -0.94 -3.90
CA SER A 19 6.70 -2.38 -3.75
C SER A 19 7.96 -2.78 -4.53
N ASP A 20 8.90 -3.49 -3.88
CA ASP A 20 10.13 -3.99 -4.54
C ASP A 20 9.84 -4.85 -5.78
N VAL A 21 8.69 -5.54 -5.77
CA VAL A 21 8.25 -6.37 -6.89
C VAL A 21 7.96 -5.54 -8.14
N ALA A 22 7.76 -4.22 -8.01
CA ALA A 22 7.59 -3.31 -9.13
C ALA A 22 8.91 -2.85 -9.78
N LEU A 23 10.07 -2.99 -9.13
CA LEU A 23 11.37 -2.59 -9.69
C LEU A 23 12.12 -3.73 -10.39
N GLY A 24 11.96 -4.97 -9.92
CA GLY A 24 12.89 -6.05 -10.24
C GLY A 24 12.49 -6.98 -11.40
N SER A 25 11.26 -6.87 -11.92
CA SER A 25 10.78 -7.84 -12.92
C SER A 25 9.69 -7.27 -13.82
N SER A 26 10.03 -7.07 -15.10
CA SER A 26 9.04 -6.84 -16.15
C SER A 26 8.02 -7.98 -16.23
N ALA A 27 8.40 -9.22 -15.88
CA ALA A 27 7.48 -10.35 -15.86
C ALA A 27 6.40 -10.21 -14.77
N TYR A 28 6.72 -9.65 -13.60
CA TYR A 28 5.71 -9.42 -12.56
C TYR A 28 4.76 -8.27 -12.93
N LEU A 29 5.28 -7.16 -13.45
CA LEU A 29 4.43 -6.07 -13.94
C LEU A 29 3.55 -6.53 -15.11
N ASN A 30 4.11 -7.30 -16.04
CA ASN A 30 3.34 -7.89 -17.13
C ASN A 30 2.27 -8.84 -16.59
N TYR A 31 2.58 -9.69 -15.61
CA TYR A 31 1.56 -10.52 -14.94
C TYR A 31 0.44 -9.68 -14.29
N LEU A 32 0.79 -8.59 -13.60
CA LEU A 32 -0.20 -7.72 -12.95
C LEU A 32 -1.08 -6.97 -13.93
N TYR A 33 -0.52 -6.51 -15.05
CA TYR A 33 -1.20 -5.67 -16.03
C TYR A 33 -1.62 -6.43 -17.29
N HIS A 34 -1.44 -7.75 -17.34
CA HIS A 34 -1.75 -8.58 -18.51
C HIS A 34 -3.19 -8.36 -19.00
N GLU A 35 -4.16 -8.47 -18.09
CA GLU A 35 -5.57 -8.29 -18.42
C GLU A 35 -5.90 -6.86 -18.88
N TYR A 36 -5.22 -5.85 -18.32
CA TYR A 36 -5.37 -4.46 -18.77
C TYR A 36 -4.79 -4.26 -20.19
N GLN A 37 -3.66 -4.89 -20.49
CA GLN A 37 -3.04 -4.86 -21.81
C GLN A 37 -3.93 -5.58 -22.85
N MET A 38 -4.52 -6.72 -22.49
CA MET A 38 -5.45 -7.46 -23.36
C MET A 38 -6.78 -6.73 -23.57
N ALA A 39 -7.22 -5.96 -22.56
CA ALA A 39 -8.46 -5.19 -22.62
C ALA A 39 -8.34 -3.94 -23.52
N TYR A 40 -7.15 -3.38 -23.66
CA TYR A 40 -6.88 -2.28 -24.59
C TYR A 40 -6.84 -2.78 -26.04
N LYS A 41 -7.54 -2.08 -26.94
CA LYS A 41 -7.55 -2.33 -28.38
C LYS A 41 -7.46 -1.00 -29.12
N ASP A 42 -6.77 -1.00 -30.25
CA ASP A 42 -6.70 0.19 -31.10
C ASP A 42 -8.09 0.57 -31.60
N GLY A 43 -8.38 1.88 -31.63
CA GLY A 43 -9.66 2.42 -32.09
C GLY A 43 -10.75 2.54 -31.02
N LEU A 44 -10.50 2.12 -29.78
CA LEU A 44 -11.44 2.35 -28.68
C LEU A 44 -11.54 3.85 -28.34
N THR A 45 -12.75 4.29 -28.04
CA THR A 45 -13.00 5.61 -27.44
C THR A 45 -12.52 5.63 -25.98
N PHE A 46 -12.34 6.83 -25.44
CA PHE A 46 -11.97 7.00 -24.03
C PHE A 46 -12.94 6.29 -23.07
N LEU A 47 -14.24 6.37 -23.33
CA LEU A 47 -15.25 5.74 -22.47
C LEU A 47 -15.14 4.20 -22.49
N GLU A 48 -14.90 3.62 -23.67
CA GLU A 48 -14.70 2.18 -23.81
C GLU A 48 -13.42 1.70 -23.12
N ILE A 49 -12.35 2.51 -23.14
CA ILE A 49 -11.11 2.22 -22.40
C ILE A 49 -11.38 2.21 -20.89
N VAL A 50 -12.10 3.22 -20.38
CA VAL A 50 -12.46 3.30 -18.95
C VAL A 50 -13.30 2.10 -18.54
N ASP A 51 -14.36 1.78 -19.29
CA ASP A 51 -15.24 0.64 -19.03
C ASP A 51 -14.47 -0.71 -19.09
N ALA A 52 -13.53 -0.84 -20.03
CA ALA A 52 -12.66 -2.01 -20.10
C ALA A 52 -11.78 -2.15 -18.85
N PHE A 53 -11.18 -1.06 -18.36
CA PHE A 53 -10.34 -1.08 -17.16
C PHE A 53 -11.13 -1.29 -15.87
N GLU A 54 -12.34 -0.75 -15.78
CA GLU A 54 -13.26 -1.00 -14.66
C GLU A 54 -13.65 -2.49 -14.60
N ARG A 55 -13.95 -3.11 -15.75
CA ARG A 55 -14.22 -4.56 -15.81
C ARG A 55 -13.05 -5.39 -15.31
N VAL A 56 -11.81 -5.08 -15.74
CA VAL A 56 -10.62 -5.77 -15.25
C VAL A 56 -10.44 -5.60 -13.74
N THR A 57 -10.70 -4.39 -13.21
CA THR A 57 -10.65 -4.11 -11.77
C THR A 57 -11.65 -4.98 -10.99
N LEU A 58 -12.89 -5.06 -11.45
CA LEU A 58 -13.94 -5.88 -10.83
C LEU A 58 -13.58 -7.37 -10.83
N ILE A 59 -13.03 -7.88 -11.94
CA ILE A 59 -12.57 -9.28 -12.03
C ILE A 59 -11.44 -9.53 -11.02
N TYR A 60 -10.48 -8.62 -10.91
CA TYR A 60 -9.38 -8.74 -9.97
C TYR A 60 -9.88 -8.78 -8.51
N ASP A 61 -10.84 -7.93 -8.17
CA ASP A 61 -11.48 -7.93 -6.85
C ASP A 61 -12.21 -9.27 -6.59
N TYR A 62 -12.98 -9.77 -7.56
CA TYR A 62 -13.65 -11.06 -7.47
C TYR A 62 -12.68 -12.23 -7.26
N ILE A 63 -11.55 -12.26 -7.99
CA ILE A 63 -10.51 -13.28 -7.81
C ILE A 63 -9.91 -13.18 -6.40
N THR A 64 -9.63 -11.96 -5.93
CA THR A 64 -9.05 -11.72 -4.60
C THR A 64 -9.99 -12.15 -3.47
N LEU A 65 -11.30 -12.04 -3.67
CA LEU A 65 -12.31 -12.54 -2.75
C LEU A 65 -12.36 -14.07 -2.72
N ASN A 66 -12.28 -14.74 -3.86
CA ASN A 66 -12.46 -16.20 -3.94
C ASN A 66 -11.16 -17.02 -3.83
N ASN A 67 -9.99 -16.39 -3.92
CA ASN A 67 -8.70 -17.07 -3.91
C ASN A 67 -7.79 -16.60 -2.78
N ALA A 68 -7.47 -17.50 -1.85
CA ALA A 68 -6.64 -17.20 -0.68
C ALA A 68 -5.21 -16.75 -1.03
N THR A 69 -4.62 -17.30 -2.09
CA THR A 69 -3.28 -16.90 -2.56
C THR A 69 -3.32 -15.49 -3.15
N ALA A 70 -4.30 -15.20 -4.02
CA ALA A 70 -4.49 -13.86 -4.58
C ALA A 70 -4.75 -12.83 -3.48
N ARG A 71 -5.52 -13.20 -2.44
CA ARG A 71 -5.77 -12.36 -1.26
C ARG A 71 -4.50 -12.04 -0.48
N LYS A 72 -3.64 -13.03 -0.23
CA LYS A 72 -2.35 -12.84 0.44
C LYS A 72 -1.44 -11.93 -0.37
N GLU A 73 -1.38 -12.12 -1.68
CA GLU A 73 -0.60 -11.26 -2.58
C GLU A 73 -1.13 -9.84 -2.60
N HIS A 74 -2.45 -9.66 -2.70
CA HIS A 74 -3.08 -8.34 -2.57
C HIS A 74 -2.69 -7.68 -1.23
N ALA A 75 -2.78 -8.38 -0.10
CA ALA A 75 -2.42 -7.85 1.22
C ALA A 75 -0.95 -7.39 1.33
N ARG A 76 -0.04 -8.03 0.58
CA ARG A 76 1.40 -7.71 0.52
C ARG A 76 1.73 -6.51 -0.37
N ARG A 77 0.82 -6.04 -1.21
CA ARG A 77 1.07 -4.85 -2.05
C ARG A 77 1.14 -3.58 -1.21
N HIS A 78 1.99 -2.66 -1.68
CA HIS A 78 2.02 -1.28 -1.19
C HIS A 78 0.67 -0.61 -1.47
N LYS A 79 0.06 -0.02 -0.45
CA LYS A 79 -1.31 0.53 -0.47
C LYS A 79 -1.36 1.97 -0.91
N VAL A 80 -0.25 2.70 -0.77
CA VAL A 80 -0.12 4.05 -1.32
C VAL A 80 0.44 3.96 -2.74
N PRO A 81 -0.25 4.48 -3.76
CA PRO A 81 0.32 4.63 -5.09
C PRO A 81 1.57 5.50 -5.05
N MET A 82 2.62 5.10 -5.75
CA MET A 82 3.94 5.78 -5.74
C MET A 82 3.86 7.30 -5.90
N LYS A 83 3.01 7.78 -6.83
CA LYS A 83 2.87 9.20 -7.21
C LYS A 83 2.08 10.05 -6.20
N LYS A 84 1.51 9.45 -5.15
CA LYS A 84 0.75 10.20 -4.13
C LYS A 84 1.68 10.66 -3.02
N VAL A 85 1.56 11.93 -2.63
CA VAL A 85 2.22 12.51 -1.45
C VAL A 85 1.41 12.11 -0.21
N GLN A 86 1.44 10.82 0.14
CA GLN A 86 0.55 10.25 1.15
C GLN A 86 1.26 9.21 2.02
N ALA A 87 0.73 9.04 3.24
CA ALA A 87 0.96 7.88 4.08
C ALA A 87 -0.41 7.33 4.54
N LEU A 88 -0.49 6.04 4.84
CA LEU A 88 -1.69 5.44 5.44
C LEU A 88 -1.34 4.20 6.27
N TYR A 89 -2.19 3.92 7.25
CA TYR A 89 -2.29 2.62 7.91
C TYR A 89 -3.43 1.79 7.31
N TYR A 90 -3.16 0.52 7.02
CA TYR A 90 -4.10 -0.46 6.48
C TYR A 90 -4.34 -1.58 7.53
N PRO A 91 -5.47 -1.53 8.25
CA PRO A 91 -5.75 -2.44 9.36
C PRO A 91 -5.76 -3.94 9.01
N PRO A 92 -6.33 -4.37 7.86
CA PRO A 92 -6.44 -5.80 7.54
C PRO A 92 -5.11 -6.54 7.35
N SER A 93 -4.00 -5.85 7.12
CA SER A 93 -2.67 -6.48 7.09
C SER A 93 -1.71 -5.91 8.12
N ASN A 94 -2.22 -5.16 9.11
CA ASN A 94 -1.44 -4.50 10.15
C ASN A 94 -0.20 -3.80 9.58
N ARG A 95 -0.43 -2.91 8.60
CA ARG A 95 0.62 -2.30 7.80
C ARG A 95 0.49 -0.79 7.78
N PHE A 96 1.60 -0.06 7.79
CA PHE A 96 1.60 1.30 7.26
C PHE A 96 2.50 1.43 6.04
N ASP A 97 2.09 2.29 5.12
CA ASP A 97 2.78 2.54 3.86
C ASP A 97 2.96 4.04 3.67
N ILE A 98 4.19 4.44 3.29
CA ILE A 98 4.53 5.84 2.96
C ILE A 98 4.91 5.88 1.48
N GLY A 99 4.16 6.64 0.67
CA GLY A 99 4.42 6.76 -0.75
C GLY A 99 5.74 7.47 -1.06
N MET A 100 6.40 7.07 -2.16
CA MET A 100 7.68 7.63 -2.60
C MET A 100 7.66 9.16 -2.69
N PHE A 101 6.57 9.73 -3.22
CA PHE A 101 6.46 11.19 -3.39
C PHE A 101 6.29 11.94 -2.07
N LYS A 102 6.10 11.26 -0.93
CA LYS A 102 6.17 11.86 0.41
C LYS A 102 7.60 11.82 0.98
N LEU A 103 8.48 10.97 0.48
CA LEU A 103 9.87 10.80 0.92
C LEU A 103 10.84 11.74 0.20
N GLN A 104 10.50 13.02 0.15
CA GLN A 104 11.31 14.06 -0.50
C GLN A 104 11.30 15.35 0.32
N PHE A 105 12.13 16.32 -0.08
CA PHE A 105 12.07 17.66 0.48
C PHE A 105 10.67 18.28 0.25
N PRO A 106 10.08 19.00 1.23
CA PRO A 106 10.65 19.38 2.53
C PRO A 106 10.28 18.42 3.67
N VAL A 107 9.82 17.19 3.39
CA VAL A 107 9.41 16.22 4.42
C VAL A 107 10.62 15.49 5.00
N ILE A 108 11.55 15.07 4.14
CA ILE A 108 12.80 14.42 4.55
C ILE A 108 13.93 14.81 3.59
N SER A 109 15.13 15.01 4.13
CA SER A 109 16.35 15.12 3.32
C SER A 109 17.58 14.83 4.17
N HIS A 110 18.60 14.20 3.58
CA HIS A 110 19.91 14.03 4.20
C HIS A 110 20.64 15.37 4.44
N LYS A 111 20.19 16.45 3.78
CA LYS A 111 20.72 17.81 3.97
C LYS A 111 20.05 18.58 5.10
N LEU A 112 18.93 18.07 5.64
CA LEU A 112 18.23 18.69 6.76
C LEU A 112 18.80 18.18 8.09
N PRO A 113 18.83 19.02 9.14
CA PRO A 113 19.17 18.57 10.48
C PRO A 113 18.27 17.40 10.92
N SER A 114 18.83 16.49 11.72
CA SER A 114 18.11 15.29 12.18
C SER A 114 16.79 15.64 12.89
N TYR A 115 16.78 16.66 13.75
CA TYR A 115 15.56 17.10 14.46
C TYR A 115 14.43 17.48 13.48
N PHE A 116 14.76 18.03 12.31
CA PHE A 116 13.77 18.41 11.31
C PHE A 116 13.18 17.16 10.64
N ASN A 117 14.02 16.19 10.29
CA ASN A 117 13.56 14.89 9.78
C ASN A 117 12.70 14.16 10.82
N TYR A 118 13.12 14.09 12.09
CA TYR A 118 12.33 13.50 13.16
C TYR A 118 10.98 14.21 13.34
N GLY A 119 10.96 15.54 13.31
CA GLY A 119 9.73 16.32 13.45
C GLY A 119 8.73 16.10 12.31
N ARG A 120 9.20 15.81 11.09
CA ARG A 120 8.32 15.66 9.92
C ARG A 120 8.05 14.20 9.55
N ILE A 121 9.07 13.48 9.08
CA ILE A 121 8.88 12.07 8.71
C ILE A 121 8.68 11.20 9.95
N GLY A 122 9.37 11.50 11.05
CA GLY A 122 9.17 10.77 12.32
C GLY A 122 7.76 10.94 12.87
N PHE A 123 7.21 12.16 12.85
CA PHE A 123 5.79 12.38 13.18
C PHE A 123 4.86 11.60 12.26
N THR A 124 5.09 11.62 10.95
CA THR A 124 4.26 10.86 9.98
C THR A 124 4.29 9.36 10.31
N MET A 125 5.47 8.79 10.53
CA MET A 125 5.61 7.37 10.90
C MET A 125 4.88 7.07 12.22
N GLY A 126 5.05 7.94 13.23
CA GLY A 126 4.35 7.80 14.51
C GLY A 126 2.84 7.87 14.37
N HIS A 127 2.32 8.81 13.58
CA HIS A 127 0.90 8.96 13.28
C HIS A 127 0.30 7.68 12.68
N GLU A 128 0.92 7.13 11.63
CA GLU A 128 0.43 5.89 11.00
C GLU A 128 0.57 4.67 11.90
N MET A 129 1.64 4.59 12.70
CA MET A 129 1.79 3.51 13.68
C MET A 129 0.69 3.57 14.75
N MET A 130 0.30 4.78 15.18
CA MET A 130 -0.75 4.97 16.18
C MET A 130 -2.14 4.62 15.67
N HIS A 131 -2.39 4.71 14.36
CA HIS A 131 -3.64 4.21 13.79
C HIS A 131 -3.89 2.74 14.09
N ALA A 132 -2.86 1.91 14.27
CA ALA A 132 -3.02 0.53 14.70
C ALA A 132 -3.73 0.35 16.06
N TYR A 133 -3.79 1.42 16.86
CA TYR A 133 -4.32 1.44 18.21
C TYR A 133 -5.46 2.45 18.38
N ASP A 134 -5.91 3.11 17.32
CA ASP A 134 -7.10 3.96 17.40
C ASP A 134 -8.38 3.13 17.53
N ILE A 135 -9.48 3.82 17.85
CA ILE A 135 -10.78 3.18 18.12
C ILE A 135 -11.30 2.35 16.93
N LYS A 136 -10.91 2.68 15.71
CA LYS A 136 -11.36 1.98 14.49
C LYS A 136 -10.56 0.71 14.25
N CYS A 137 -9.27 0.72 14.60
CA CYS A 137 -8.36 -0.34 14.19
C CYS A 137 -7.89 -1.23 15.33
N MET A 138 -8.18 -0.87 16.59
CA MET A 138 -7.77 -1.65 17.76
C MET A 138 -8.26 -3.10 17.69
N ALA A 139 -9.50 -3.34 17.23
CA ALA A 139 -10.09 -4.67 17.12
C ALA A 139 -9.39 -5.59 16.10
N PHE A 140 -8.68 -5.03 15.11
CA PHE A 140 -7.95 -5.84 14.14
C PHE A 140 -6.69 -6.45 14.79
N HIS A 141 -6.45 -7.75 14.57
CA HIS A 141 -5.25 -8.49 15.00
C HIS A 141 -4.99 -8.60 16.52
N LEU A 142 -5.96 -8.25 17.37
CA LEU A 142 -5.94 -8.62 18.80
C LEU A 142 -6.52 -10.02 19.06
N ILE A 143 -7.00 -10.69 18.01
CA ILE A 143 -7.69 -11.99 18.05
C ILE A 143 -6.82 -13.02 17.32
N TYR A 144 -5.64 -13.34 17.87
CA TYR A 144 -4.86 -14.55 17.57
C TYR A 144 -3.99 -14.90 18.78
#